data_AF-A0A8T5MT35-F1
#
_entry.id   AF-A0A8T5MT35-F1
#
_cell.length_a   1.000
_cell.length_b   1.000
_cell.length_c   1.000
_cell.angle_alpha   90.00
_cell.angle_beta   90.00
_cell.angle_gamma   90.00
#
_symmetry.space_group_name_H-M   'P 1'
#
loop_
_entity.id
_entity.type
_entity.pdbx_description
1 polymer ?
#
loop_
_entity_poly.entity_id
_entity_poly.type
_entity_poly.pdbx_seq_one_letter_code
_entity_poly.pdbx_strand_id
1 'polypeptide(L)'
;MSEVEILKKENEKLRRENELLRKEKENLKKGMLNKVKEGKIVSRVPFGYQVFENKIVKAPNYQVVENIFLDFQNNEASLNSLSKKYGFSLNGLKKILRNFTYLGKVKFDGEIHNGNHEPIVSSTLFNHVQDKLERLGIKK
;
A
#
# COMPACT_ATOMS: atom_id res chain seq x y z
N MET A 1 47.94 11.87 -19.54
CA MET A 1 46.53 11.73 -19.93
C MET A 1 45.92 13.11 -19.94
N SER A 2 45.19 13.48 -21.00
CA SER A 2 44.46 14.75 -20.99
C SER A 2 43.31 14.69 -20.00
N GLU A 3 42.90 15.83 -19.46
CA GLU A 3 41.72 15.94 -18.58
C GLU A 3 40.48 15.29 -19.22
N VAL A 4 40.34 15.41 -20.54
CA VAL A 4 39.30 14.76 -21.34
C VAL A 4 39.36 13.23 -21.27
N GLU A 5 40.55 12.63 -21.29
CA GLU A 5 40.70 11.17 -21.16
C GLU A 5 40.34 10.66 -19.77
N ILE A 6 40.67 11.43 -18.74
CA ILE A 6 40.30 11.12 -17.34
C ILE A 6 38.78 11.16 -17.19
N LEU A 7 38.14 12.24 -17.65
CA LEU A 7 36.70 12.41 -17.61
C LEU A 7 35.96 11.34 -18.42
N LYS A 8 36.51 10.89 -19.55
CA LYS A 8 35.93 9.78 -20.34
C LYS A 8 35.96 8.46 -19.58
N LYS A 9 37.09 8.13 -18.93
CA LYS A 9 37.23 6.92 -18.11
C LYS A 9 36.28 6.96 -16.91
N GLU A 10 36.14 8.11 -16.25
CA GLU A 10 35.22 8.29 -15.13
C GLU A 10 33.76 8.11 -15.56
N ASN A 11 33.35 8.74 -16.68
CA ASN A 11 32.01 8.56 -17.24
C ASN A 11 31.71 7.10 -17.59
N GLU A 12 32.67 6.38 -18.16
CA GLU A 12 32.50 4.96 -18.47
C GLU A 12 32.31 4.13 -17.19
N LYS A 13 33.11 4.40 -16.15
CA LYS A 13 32.96 3.76 -14.83
C LYS A 13 31.57 4.03 -14.23
N LEU A 14 31.13 5.29 -14.24
CA LEU A 14 29.80 5.67 -13.75
C LEU A 14 28.67 5.00 -14.53
N ARG A 15 28.82 4.83 -15.85
CA ARG A 15 27.83 4.11 -16.66
C ARG A 15 27.72 2.64 -16.25
N ARG A 16 28.85 1.96 -16.05
CA ARG A 16 28.88 0.57 -15.58
C ARG A 16 28.28 0.41 -14.18
N GLU A 17 28.60 1.33 -13.28
CA GLU A 17 28.03 1.35 -11.93
C GLU A 17 26.51 1.55 -11.94
N ASN A 18 26.02 2.49 -12.75
CA ASN A 18 24.58 2.70 -12.94
C ASN A 18 23.88 1.46 -13.51
N GLU A 19 24.51 0.74 -14.42
CA GLU A 19 23.98 -0.51 -14.98
C GLU A 19 23.88 -1.61 -13.91
N LEU A 20 24.92 -1.78 -13.10
CA LEU A 20 24.93 -2.73 -11.98
C LEU A 20 23.80 -2.43 -10.99
N LEU A 21 23.66 -1.15 -10.59
CA LEU A 21 22.60 -0.71 -9.67
C LEU A 21 21.19 -0.96 -10.23
N ARG A 22 20.99 -0.79 -11.53
CA ARG A 22 19.71 -1.12 -12.19
C ARG A 22 19.40 -2.61 -12.08
N LYS A 23 20.38 -3.46 -12.37
CA LYS A 23 20.23 -4.93 -12.28
C LYS A 23 19.96 -5.40 -10.85
N GLU A 24 20.64 -4.84 -9.87
CA GLU A 24 20.39 -5.13 -8.46
C GLU A 24 18.97 -4.73 -8.05
N LYS A 25 18.51 -3.54 -8.46
CA LYS A 25 17.15 -3.08 -8.21
C LYS A 25 16.10 -4.02 -8.82
N GLU A 26 16.33 -4.48 -10.05
CA GLU A 26 15.44 -5.45 -10.71
C GLU A 26 15.38 -6.79 -9.97
N ASN A 27 16.53 -7.30 -9.50
CA ASN A 27 16.59 -8.52 -8.72
C ASN A 27 15.86 -8.40 -7.37
N LEU A 28 16.05 -7.29 -6.66
CA LEU A 28 15.34 -6.99 -5.41
C LEU A 28 13.83 -6.92 -5.64
N LYS A 29 13.40 -6.21 -6.69
CA LYS A 29 12.00 -6.10 -7.09
C LYS A 29 11.39 -7.47 -7.40
N LYS A 30 12.11 -8.33 -8.13
CA LYS A 30 11.70 -9.70 -8.43
C LYS A 30 11.55 -10.53 -7.16
N GLY A 31 12.49 -10.42 -6.22
CA GLY A 31 12.42 -11.10 -4.92
C GLY A 31 11.21 -10.64 -4.09
N MET A 32 10.93 -9.34 -4.06
CA MET A 32 9.73 -8.80 -3.41
C MET A 32 8.44 -9.28 -4.10
N LEU A 33 8.40 -9.28 -5.43
CA LEU A 33 7.24 -9.76 -6.19
C LEU A 33 6.94 -11.24 -5.91
N ASN A 34 7.96 -12.09 -5.82
CA ASN A 34 7.80 -13.50 -5.45
C ASN A 34 7.16 -13.66 -4.06
N LYS A 35 7.62 -12.88 -3.07
CA LYS A 35 7.03 -12.87 -1.73
C LYS A 35 5.56 -12.45 -1.77
N VAL A 36 5.21 -11.45 -2.57
CA VAL A 36 3.82 -10.97 -2.71
C VAL A 36 2.94 -11.99 -3.40
N LYS A 37 3.44 -12.71 -4.41
CA LYS A 37 2.74 -13.84 -5.04
C LYS A 37 2.46 -14.99 -4.07
N GLU A 38 3.34 -15.18 -3.09
CA GLU A 38 3.12 -16.11 -1.97
C GLU A 38 2.17 -15.55 -0.88
N GLY A 39 1.58 -14.37 -1.09
CA GLY A 39 0.67 -13.71 -0.14
C GLY A 39 1.34 -13.06 1.06
N LYS A 40 2.67 -12.89 1.04
CA LYS A 40 3.43 -12.21 2.10
C LYS A 40 3.45 -10.70 1.87
N ILE A 41 3.37 -9.94 2.96
CA ILE A 41 3.59 -8.49 2.90
C ILE A 41 5.09 -8.17 2.82
N VAL A 42 5.42 -7.17 2.00
CA VAL A 42 6.80 -6.70 1.78
C VAL A 42 7.01 -5.27 2.25
N SER A 43 6.00 -4.70 2.91
CA SER A 43 5.97 -3.33 3.42
C SER A 43 5.38 -3.30 4.83
N ARG A 44 5.33 -2.11 5.45
CA ARG A 44 4.70 -1.92 6.76
C ARG A 44 3.21 -2.30 6.69
N VAL A 45 2.75 -3.06 7.69
CA VAL A 45 1.33 -3.41 7.82
C VAL A 45 0.44 -2.17 7.99
N PRO A 46 -0.75 -2.13 7.37
CA PRO A 46 -1.70 -1.04 7.55
C PRO A 46 -2.26 -0.96 8.98
N PHE A 47 -2.81 0.21 9.33
CA PHE A 47 -3.54 0.40 10.59
C PHE A 47 -4.66 -0.64 10.73
N GLY A 48 -4.90 -1.15 11.94
CA GLY A 48 -5.84 -2.26 12.17
C GLY A 48 -5.24 -3.66 12.00
N TYR A 49 -3.99 -3.75 11.52
CA TYR A 49 -3.21 -4.99 11.52
C TYR A 49 -1.92 -4.84 12.33
N GLN A 50 -1.38 -5.97 12.77
CA GLN A 50 -0.06 -6.09 13.40
C GLN A 50 0.67 -7.33 12.88
N VAL A 51 1.98 -7.38 13.11
CA VAL A 51 2.78 -8.58 12.83
C VAL A 51 2.86 -9.40 14.11
N PHE A 52 2.45 -10.67 14.03
CA PHE A 52 2.58 -11.66 15.09
C PHE A 52 3.13 -12.94 14.49
N GLU A 53 4.23 -13.46 15.03
CA GLU A 53 4.91 -14.68 14.54
C GLU A 53 5.15 -14.68 13.01
N ASN A 54 5.68 -13.57 12.48
CA ASN A 54 5.90 -13.35 11.04
C ASN A 54 4.65 -13.42 10.14
N LYS A 55 3.45 -13.37 10.74
CA LYS A 55 2.16 -13.31 10.04
C LYS A 55 1.47 -11.99 10.34
N ILE A 56 0.61 -11.57 9.41
CA ILE A 56 -0.23 -10.39 9.60
C ILE A 56 -1.52 -10.87 10.24
N VAL A 57 -1.86 -10.29 11.39
CA VAL A 57 -3.08 -10.58 12.12
C VAL A 57 -3.81 -9.29 12.44
N LYS A 58 -5.12 -9.38 12.68
CA LYS A 58 -5.91 -8.24 13.17
C LYS A 58 -5.29 -7.71 14.47
N ALA A 59 -5.09 -6.41 14.54
CA ALA A 59 -4.63 -5.74 15.76
C ALA A 59 -5.83 -5.41 16.66
N PRO A 60 -5.65 -5.10 17.96
CA PRO A 60 -6.75 -4.77 18.87
C PRO A 60 -7.62 -3.59 18.41
N ASN A 61 -7.12 -2.75 17.50
CA ASN A 61 -7.83 -1.60 16.93
C ASN A 61 -8.47 -1.89 15.56
N TYR A 62 -8.57 -3.15 15.13
CA TYR A 62 -9.08 -3.48 13.79
C TYR A 62 -10.52 -2.99 13.58
N GLN A 63 -11.37 -3.01 14.62
CA GLN A 63 -12.76 -2.54 14.56
C GLN A 63 -12.85 -1.06 14.20
N VAL A 64 -11.83 -0.26 14.49
CA VAL A 64 -11.80 1.15 14.07
C VAL A 64 -11.83 1.25 12.55
N VAL A 65 -11.10 0.38 11.84
CA VAL A 65 -11.13 0.34 10.36
C VAL A 65 -12.51 -0.06 9.87
N GLU A 66 -13.07 -1.14 10.42
CA GLU A 66 -14.42 -1.61 10.06
C GLU A 66 -15.47 -0.51 10.24
N ASN A 67 -15.45 0.17 11.39
CA ASN A 67 -16.35 1.28 11.68
C ASN A 67 -16.15 2.47 10.73
N ILE A 68 -14.90 2.80 10.35
CA ILE A 68 -14.65 3.86 9.34
C ILE A 68 -15.32 3.50 8.00
N PHE A 69 -15.25 2.23 7.58
CA PHE A 69 -15.91 1.79 6.33
C PHE A 69 -17.43 1.83 6.44
N LEU A 70 -18.00 1.33 7.54
CA LEU A 70 -19.45 1.33 7.78
C LEU A 70 -20.01 2.76 7.88
N ASP A 71 -19.36 3.62 8.66
CA ASP A 71 -19.78 5.01 8.78
C ASP A 71 -19.64 5.76 7.47
N PHE A 72 -18.55 5.52 6.71
CA PHE A 72 -18.41 6.13 5.40
C PHE A 72 -19.42 5.57 4.40
N GLN A 73 -19.84 4.31 4.49
CA GLN A 73 -20.92 3.78 3.65
C GLN A 73 -22.23 4.51 3.95
N ASN A 74 -22.57 4.66 5.23
CA ASN A 74 -23.76 5.38 5.66
C ASN A 74 -23.70 6.83 5.17
N ASN A 75 -24.76 7.29 4.48
CA ASN A 75 -24.74 8.54 3.70
C ASN A 75 -24.60 9.83 4.54
N GLU A 76 -24.61 9.71 5.86
CA GLU A 76 -24.55 10.85 6.78
C GLU A 76 -23.12 11.35 7.06
N ALA A 77 -22.08 10.54 6.81
CA ALA A 77 -20.71 10.92 7.11
C ALA A 77 -19.95 11.44 5.87
N SER A 78 -19.39 12.66 6.00
CA SER A 78 -18.38 13.19 5.09
C SER A 78 -16.98 12.77 5.55
N LEU A 79 -15.97 12.84 4.67
CA LEU A 79 -14.57 12.63 5.09
C LEU A 79 -14.15 13.58 6.23
N ASN A 80 -14.70 14.81 6.25
CA ASN A 80 -14.42 15.78 7.32
C ASN A 80 -15.01 15.34 8.66
N SER A 81 -16.24 14.82 8.68
CA SER A 81 -16.85 14.34 9.93
C SER A 81 -16.13 13.09 10.45
N LEU A 82 -15.76 12.15 9.56
CA LEU A 82 -14.94 10.99 9.92
C LEU A 82 -13.57 11.39 10.45
N SER A 83 -12.96 12.41 9.85
CA SER A 83 -11.64 12.92 10.26
C SER A 83 -11.68 13.39 11.70
N LYS A 84 -12.70 14.18 12.06
CA LYS A 84 -12.93 14.63 13.45
C LYS A 84 -13.27 13.46 14.38
N LYS A 85 -14.12 12.52 13.95
CA LYS A 85 -14.58 11.39 14.77
C LYS A 85 -13.45 10.42 15.13
N TYR A 86 -12.59 10.09 14.18
CA TYR A 86 -11.57 9.05 14.33
C TYR A 86 -10.14 9.61 14.50
N GLY A 87 -9.95 10.92 14.43
CA GLY A 87 -8.64 11.55 14.60
C GLY A 87 -7.66 11.33 13.43
N PHE A 88 -8.16 10.93 12.24
CA PHE A 88 -7.33 10.76 11.05
C PHE A 88 -7.35 12.02 10.19
N SER A 89 -6.24 12.32 9.52
CA SER A 89 -6.25 13.31 8.44
C SER A 89 -7.10 12.84 7.27
N LEU A 90 -7.59 13.77 6.44
CA LEU A 90 -8.37 13.44 5.24
C LEU A 90 -7.62 12.50 4.30
N ASN A 91 -6.31 12.72 4.11
CA ASN A 91 -5.48 11.84 3.30
C ASN A 91 -5.27 10.47 3.97
N GLY A 92 -5.20 10.42 5.30
CA GLY A 92 -5.17 9.16 6.04
C GLY A 92 -6.43 8.32 5.81
N LEU A 93 -7.61 8.95 5.89
CA LEU A 93 -8.88 8.29 5.61
C LEU A 93 -9.00 7.82 4.17
N LYS A 94 -8.60 8.64 3.19
CA LYS A 94 -8.57 8.21 1.77
C LYS A 94 -7.68 6.99 1.57
N LYS A 95 -6.51 6.96 2.22
CA LYS A 95 -5.61 5.80 2.18
C LYS A 95 -6.26 4.57 2.82
N ILE A 96 -6.93 4.73 3.96
CA ILE A 96 -7.64 3.63 4.63
C ILE A 96 -8.73 3.08 3.71
N LEU A 97 -9.63 3.94 3.24
CA LEU A 97 -10.81 3.56 2.45
C LEU A 97 -10.47 2.93 1.10
N ARG A 98 -9.23 3.07 0.60
CA ARG A 98 -8.79 2.51 -0.69
C ARG A 98 -7.82 1.33 -0.56
N ASN A 99 -7.46 0.93 0.65
CA ASN A 99 -6.42 -0.06 0.85
C ASN A 99 -6.97 -1.49 0.70
N PHE A 100 -6.57 -2.17 -0.36
CA PHE A 100 -6.91 -3.57 -0.65
C PHE A 100 -6.46 -4.56 0.43
N THR A 101 -5.53 -4.18 1.32
CA THR A 101 -5.15 -5.02 2.47
C THR A 101 -6.31 -5.31 3.40
N TYR A 102 -7.31 -4.43 3.47
CA TYR A 102 -8.51 -4.70 4.27
C TYR A 102 -9.41 -5.77 3.65
N LEU A 103 -9.22 -6.10 2.37
CA LEU A 103 -9.85 -7.23 1.66
C LEU A 103 -9.02 -8.52 1.68
N GLY A 104 -7.97 -8.62 2.52
CA GLY A 104 -7.10 -9.80 2.52
C GLY A 104 -6.17 -9.87 1.30
N LYS A 105 -5.89 -8.73 0.63
CA LYS A 105 -5.03 -8.68 -0.56
C LYS A 105 -3.73 -7.92 -0.29
N VAL A 106 -2.70 -8.11 -1.11
CA VAL A 106 -1.44 -7.38 -1.02
C VAL A 106 -1.20 -6.65 -2.34
N LYS A 107 -0.90 -5.34 -2.25
CA LYS A 107 -0.57 -4.52 -3.42
C LYS A 107 0.93 -4.26 -3.47
N PHE A 108 1.57 -4.56 -4.60
CA PHE A 108 2.98 -4.26 -4.84
C PHE A 108 3.19 -3.92 -6.32
N ASP A 109 3.96 -2.87 -6.58
CA ASP A 109 4.30 -2.42 -7.94
C ASP A 109 3.09 -2.23 -8.89
N GLY A 110 1.94 -1.81 -8.33
CA GLY A 110 0.71 -1.63 -9.10
C GLY A 110 -0.13 -2.89 -9.26
N GLU A 111 0.44 -4.07 -9.02
CA GLU A 111 -0.27 -5.35 -9.03
C GLU A 111 -0.93 -5.64 -7.67
N ILE A 112 -2.03 -6.40 -7.70
CA ILE A 112 -2.78 -6.83 -6.52
C ILE A 112 -2.82 -8.36 -6.52
N HIS A 113 -2.37 -8.96 -5.43
CA HIS A 113 -2.31 -10.41 -5.21
C HIS A 113 -3.13 -10.79 -3.97
N ASN A 114 -3.52 -12.05 -3.86
CA ASN A 114 -4.16 -12.54 -2.63
C ASN A 114 -3.13 -12.58 -1.50
N GLY A 115 -3.52 -12.10 -0.32
CA GLY A 115 -2.72 -12.17 0.90
C GLY A 115 -3.11 -13.39 1.75
N ASN A 116 -2.26 -13.73 2.71
CA ASN A 116 -2.51 -14.83 3.65
C ASN A 116 -3.19 -14.40 4.95
N HIS A 117 -3.61 -13.14 5.05
CA HIS A 117 -4.17 -12.56 6.25
C HIS A 117 -5.69 -12.42 6.16
N GLU A 118 -6.33 -12.47 7.31
CA GLU A 118 -7.79 -12.37 7.39
C GLU A 118 -8.26 -10.96 7.00
N PRO A 119 -9.28 -10.81 6.13
CA PRO A 119 -9.85 -9.51 5.80
C PRO A 119 -10.52 -8.86 7.02
N ILE A 120 -10.45 -7.53 7.08
CA ILE A 120 -11.21 -6.72 8.05
C ILE A 120 -12.57 -6.33 7.46
N VAL A 121 -12.67 -6.12 6.15
CA VAL A 121 -13.91 -5.71 5.48
C VAL A 121 -14.30 -6.71 4.40
N SER A 122 -15.61 -6.86 4.18
CA SER A 122 -16.13 -7.68 3.08
C SER A 122 -15.92 -7.00 1.71
N SER A 123 -15.88 -7.79 0.65
CA SER A 123 -15.83 -7.30 -0.73
C SER A 123 -17.01 -6.37 -1.04
N THR A 124 -18.21 -6.72 -0.56
CA THR A 124 -19.42 -5.90 -0.73
C THR A 124 -19.28 -4.52 -0.09
N LEU A 125 -18.87 -4.46 1.19
CA LEU A 125 -18.68 -3.20 1.90
C LEU A 125 -17.62 -2.34 1.21
N PHE A 126 -16.50 -2.95 0.83
CA PHE A 126 -15.41 -2.24 0.16
C PHE A 126 -15.84 -1.66 -1.19
N ASN A 127 -16.57 -2.43 -1.99
CA ASN A 127 -17.04 -2.01 -3.30
C ASN A 127 -18.03 -0.83 -3.18
N HIS A 128 -19.01 -0.92 -2.29
CA HIS A 128 -19.93 0.20 -2.01
C HIS A 128 -19.17 1.49 -1.62
N VAL A 129 -18.13 1.36 -0.81
CA VAL A 129 -17.27 2.48 -0.44
C VAL A 129 -16.50 3.02 -1.66
N GLN A 130 -15.96 2.17 -2.53
CA GLN A 130 -15.29 2.62 -3.76
C GLN A 130 -16.25 3.39 -4.67
N ASP A 131 -17.45 2.86 -4.90
CA ASP A 131 -18.48 3.49 -5.73
C ASP A 131 -18.88 4.86 -5.17
N LYS A 132 -19.03 4.95 -3.84
CA LYS A 132 -19.31 6.23 -3.17
C LYS A 132 -18.15 7.22 -3.33
N LEU A 133 -16.90 6.79 -3.18
CA LEU A 133 -15.74 7.66 -3.39
C LEU A 133 -15.68 8.19 -4.83
N GLU A 134 -16.02 7.35 -5.81
CA GLU A 134 -16.07 7.73 -7.23
C GLU A 134 -17.19 8.73 -7.50
N ARG A 135 -18.42 8.45 -7.02
CA ARG A 135 -19.56 9.36 -7.14
C ARG A 135 -19.29 10.75 -6.54
N LEU A 136 -18.51 10.81 -5.46
CA LEU A 136 -18.13 12.06 -4.81
C LEU A 136 -16.91 12.75 -5.46
N GLY A 137 -16.32 12.18 -6.52
CA GLY A 137 -15.16 12.74 -7.21
C GLY A 137 -13.89 12.78 -6.37
N ILE A 138 -13.79 11.93 -5.33
CA ILE A 138 -12.66 11.94 -4.41
C ILE A 138 -11.46 11.25 -5.07
N LYS A 139 -10.52 12.05 -5.58
CA LYS A 139 -9.31 11.57 -6.25
C LYS A 139 -8.44 10.67 -5.34
N LYS A 140 -7.72 9.73 -5.99
CA LYS A 140 -6.74 8.83 -5.37
C LYS A 140 -5.55 9.59 -4.77
#